data_AF-A0A949FLA8-F1
#
_entry.id   AF-A0A949FLA8-F1
#
_cell.length_a   1.000
_cell.length_b   1.000
_cell.length_c   1.000
_cell.angle_alpha   90.00
_cell.angle_beta   90.00
_cell.angle_gamma   90.00
#
_symmetry.space_group_name_H-M   'P 1'
#
loop_
_entity.id
_entity.type
_entity.pdbx_description
1 polymer ?
#
loop_
_entity_poly.entity_id
_entity_poly.type
_entity_poly.pdbx_seq_one_letter_code
_entity_poly.pdbx_strand_id
1 'polypeptide(L)' 'MQVEHVVPRSNGGSHTWDDVRVACLKCNLLNGDTVICLDGKSR' A
#
# COMPACT_ATOMS: atom_id res chain seq x y z
N MET A 1 5.88 -11.37 2.72
CA MET A 1 4.94 -10.58 1.88
C MET A 1 3.71 -10.30 2.73
N GLN A 2 3.15 -9.10 2.64
CA GLN A 2 2.00 -8.64 3.43
C GLN A 2 0.95 -8.01 2.50
N VAL A 3 -0.31 -8.03 2.93
CA VAL A 3 -1.42 -7.37 2.24
C VAL A 3 -1.74 -6.08 2.99
N GLU A 4 -1.58 -4.96 2.29
CA GLU A 4 -1.67 -3.62 2.86
C GLU A 4 -2.73 -2.83 2.08
N HIS A 5 -3.40 -1.89 2.72
CA HIS A 5 -4.34 -1.03 2.00
C HIS A 5 -3.58 -0.03 1.12
N VAL A 6 -4.10 0.25 -0.08
CA VAL A 6 -3.55 1.28 -0.96
C VAL A 6 -3.85 2.66 -0.40
N VAL A 7 -5.09 2.88 0.03
CA VAL A 7 -5.50 4.01 0.88
C VAL A 7 -5.64 3.55 2.33
N PRO A 8 -4.94 4.17 3.31
CA PRO A 8 -5.07 3.78 4.71
C PRO A 8 -6.50 3.89 5.22
N ARG A 9 -6.91 2.96 6.10
CA ARG A 9 -8.21 3.02 6.80
C ARG A 9 -8.46 4.35 7.50
N SER A 10 -7.42 4.87 8.14
CA SER A 10 -7.44 6.16 8.85
C SER A 10 -7.78 7.31 7.91
N ASN A 11 -7.46 7.18 6.62
CA ASN A 11 -7.74 8.17 5.57
C ASN A 11 -9.01 7.84 4.76
N GLY A 12 -9.86 6.93 5.24
CA GLY A 12 -11.12 6.56 4.58
C GLY A 12 -10.99 5.51 3.48
N GLY A 13 -9.89 4.75 3.44
CA GLY A 13 -9.74 3.59 2.55
C GLY A 13 -10.84 2.55 2.73
N SER A 14 -11.20 1.89 1.64
CA SER A 14 -12.24 0.87 1.58
C SER A 14 -11.68 -0.52 1.95
N HIS A 15 -12.52 -1.35 2.55
CA HIS A 15 -12.18 -2.76 2.82
C HIS A 15 -12.54 -3.68 1.68
N THR A 16 -11.97 -3.40 0.50
CA THR A 16 -12.24 -4.15 -0.72
C THR A 16 -10.94 -4.66 -1.33
N TRP A 17 -11.04 -5.70 -2.16
CA TRP A 17 -9.87 -6.26 -2.85
C TRP A 17 -9.22 -5.26 -3.81
N ASP A 18 -10.00 -4.29 -4.30
CA ASP A 18 -9.54 -3.20 -5.15
C ASP A 18 -8.64 -2.19 -4.41
N ASP A 19 -8.74 -2.10 -3.07
CA ASP A 19 -8.00 -1.15 -2.24
C ASP A 19 -6.90 -1.83 -1.41
N VAL A 20 -6.48 -3.04 -1.79
CA VAL A 20 -5.36 -3.74 -1.13
C VAL A 20 -4.30 -4.16 -2.14
N ARG A 21 -3.04 -4.11 -1.73
CA ARG A 21 -1.88 -4.54 -2.53
C ARG A 21 -0.99 -5.48 -1.74
N VAL A 22 -0.24 -6.31 -2.46
CA VAL A 22 0.81 -7.14 -1.87
C VAL A 22 2.13 -6.39 -1.89
N ALA A 23 2.78 -6.26 -0.73
CA ALA A 23 4.09 -5.63 -0.58
C ALA A 23 5.08 -6.54 0.17
N CYS A 24 6.38 -6.40 -0.09
CA CYS A 24 7.39 -6.96 0.82
C CYS A 24 7.50 -6.09 2.08
N LEU A 25 8.10 -6.63 3.16
CA LEU A 25 8.25 -5.90 4.42
C LEU A 25 8.98 -4.55 4.21
N LYS A 26 10.03 -4.52 3.38
CA LYS A 26 10.80 -3.31 3.06
C LYS A 26 9.95 -2.25 2.36
N CYS A 27 9.17 -2.66 1.35
CA CYS A 27 8.26 -1.74 0.66
C CYS A 27 7.16 -1.26 1.59
N ASN A 28 6.63 -2.13 2.47
CA ASN A 28 5.61 -1.70 3.41
C ASN A 28 6.14 -0.69 4.43
N LEU A 29 7.36 -0.88 4.94
CA LEU A 29 7.99 0.08 5.86
C LEU A 29 8.18 1.47 5.23
N LEU A 30 8.40 1.53 3.91
CA LEU A 30 8.52 2.77 3.16
C LEU A 30 7.16 3.44 2.89
N ASN A 31 6.05 2.69 2.93
CA ASN A 31 4.73 3.19 2.57
C ASN A 31 4.10 4.11 3.63
N GLY A 32 4.32 3.87 4.94
CA GLY A 32 3.77 4.72 6.01
C GLY A 32 2.29 5.13 5.79
N ASP A 33 1.95 6.39 6.12
CA ASP A 33 0.63 7.00 5.84
C ASP A 33 0.53 7.63 4.42
N THR A 34 1.53 7.40 3.56
CA THR A 34 1.63 8.09 2.28
C THR A 34 1.25 7.14 1.14
N VAL A 35 0.30 7.56 0.31
CA VAL A 35 -0.02 6.84 -0.93
C VAL A 35 1.15 7.06 -1.91
N ILE A 36 2.08 6.12 -1.96
CA ILE A 36 3.03 6.07 -3.08
C ILE A 36 2.34 5.39 -4.27
N CYS A 37 2.07 6.18 -5.31
CA CYS A 37 1.65 5.67 -6.62
C CYS A 37 2.73 4.73 -7.17
N LEU A 38 2.42 3.44 -7.25
CA LEU A 38 3.35 2.42 -7.75
C LEU A 38 3.21 2.28 -9.27
N ASP A 39 3.70 3.27 -10.02
CA ASP A 39 4.10 3.08 -11.42
C ASP A 39 5.62 3.01 -11.61
N GLY A 40 6.37 2.85 -10.53
CA GLY A 40 7.84 2.77 -10.57
C GLY A 40 8.36 1.41 -10.17
N LYS A 41 8.63 0.53 -11.14
CA LYS A 41 9.63 -0.53 -10.98
C LYS A 41 10.90 0.11 -10.41
N SER A 42 11.26 -0.16 -9.16
CA SER A 42 12.58 0.23 -8.64
C SER A 42 13.63 -0.70 -9.24
N ARG A 43 14.13 -0.34 -10.42
CA ARG A 43 15.54 -0.44 -10.80
C ARG A 43 16.05 0.97 -11.06
#